data_AF-A0A1H3PMT7-F1
#
_entry.id   AF-A0A1H3PMT7-F1
#
_cell.length_a   1.000
_cell.length_b   1.000
_cell.length_c   1.000
_cell.angle_alpha   90.00
_cell.angle_beta   90.00
_cell.angle_gamma   90.00
#
_symmetry.space_group_name_H-M   'P 1'
#
loop_
_entity.id
_entity.type
_entity.pdbx_description
1 polymer ?
#
loop_
_entity_poly.entity_id
_entity_poly.type
_entity_poly.pdbx_seq_one_letter_code
_entity_poly.pdbx_strand_id
1 'polypeptide(L)'
;MSNTIEFSKALDNCFNDIEMDARAIEAIKKTILINFNEQVSTSKLKDKLGILFEYEKNYLGLIKEYKEEIKFVGTLQEDLRKERAKFFSDTLREVSIAMKESQVPSEVASKWIEELVNSYTKSLDISNGLIEEHTFDTIGDIRKQAKELVTATNKTSEQ
;
A
#
# COMPACT_ATOMS: atom_id res chain seq x y z
N MET A 1 -32.29 12.41 4.88
CA MET A 1 -33.41 13.37 4.93
C MET A 1 -34.70 12.75 5.48
N SER A 2 -35.01 11.47 5.22
CA SER A 2 -36.21 10.80 5.77
C SER A 2 -36.34 10.84 7.31
N ASN A 3 -35.31 10.45 8.06
CA ASN A 3 -35.41 10.34 9.53
C ASN A 3 -35.66 11.67 10.25
N THR A 4 -35.19 12.80 9.70
CA THR A 4 -35.40 14.12 10.31
C THR A 4 -36.84 14.60 10.15
N ILE A 5 -37.49 14.21 9.05
CA ILE A 5 -38.89 14.53 8.76
C ILE A 5 -39.82 13.69 9.65
N GLU A 6 -39.49 12.42 9.87
CA GLU A 6 -40.24 11.55 10.79
C GLU A 6 -40.09 11.99 12.25
N PHE A 7 -38.89 12.37 12.70
CA PHE A 7 -38.67 12.86 14.06
C PHE A 7 -39.40 14.19 14.34
N SER A 8 -39.45 15.10 13.35
CA SER A 8 -40.25 16.33 13.47
C SER A 8 -41.73 16.03 13.65
N LYS A 9 -42.30 15.09 12.89
CA LYS A 9 -43.70 14.69 13.03
C LYS A 9 -43.99 13.99 14.37
N ALA A 10 -43.05 13.20 14.87
CA ALA A 10 -43.16 12.59 16.19
C ALA A 10 -43.14 13.65 17.31
N LEU A 11 -42.28 14.67 17.19
CA LEU A 11 -42.29 15.83 18.08
C LEU A 11 -43.62 16.59 17.99
N ASP A 12 -44.19 16.76 16.81
CA ASP A 12 -45.50 17.40 16.68
C ASP A 12 -46.59 16.64 17.43
N ASN A 13 -46.64 15.32 17.25
CA ASN A 13 -47.60 14.47 17.96
C ASN A 13 -47.42 14.48 19.49
N CYS A 14 -46.19 14.53 20.01
CA CYS A 14 -45.94 14.53 21.45
C CYS A 14 -46.33 15.83 22.17
N PHE A 15 -46.33 16.96 21.47
CA PHE A 15 -46.66 18.26 22.05
C PHE A 15 -48.09 18.71 21.77
N ASN A 16 -48.88 17.92 21.02
CA ASN A 16 -50.27 18.26 20.67
C ASN A 16 -51.20 18.29 21.90
N ASP A 17 -50.93 17.48 22.93
CA ASP A 17 -51.77 17.35 24.13
C ASP A 17 -51.23 18.15 25.33
N ILE A 18 -50.21 18.99 25.13
CA ILE A 18 -49.54 19.72 26.20
C ILE A 18 -50.12 21.14 26.30
N GLU A 19 -50.76 21.47 27.42
CA GLU A 19 -51.18 22.83 27.75
C GLU A 19 -49.97 23.68 28.16
N MET A 20 -49.31 24.26 27.16
CA MET A 20 -48.24 25.25 27.33
C MET A 20 -48.41 26.39 26.31
N ASP A 21 -47.76 27.52 26.58
CA ASP A 21 -47.72 28.63 25.63
C ASP A 21 -47.13 28.17 24.29
N ALA A 22 -47.80 28.49 23.18
CA ALA A 22 -47.44 28.02 21.85
C ALA A 22 -46.01 28.41 21.46
N ARG A 23 -45.54 29.59 21.91
CA ARG A 23 -44.16 30.04 21.66
C ARG A 23 -43.14 29.24 22.46
N ALA A 24 -43.48 28.84 23.68
CA ALA A 24 -42.64 27.98 24.50
C ALA A 24 -42.53 26.56 23.90
N ILE A 25 -43.64 26.00 23.42
CA ILE A 25 -43.65 24.69 22.74
C ILE A 25 -42.78 24.74 21.48
N GLU A 26 -42.93 25.77 20.65
CA GLU A 26 -42.14 25.93 19.42
C GLU A 26 -40.65 26.09 19.71
N ALA A 27 -40.28 26.88 20.73
CA ALA A 27 -38.90 27.04 21.16
C ALA A 27 -38.28 25.71 21.66
N ILE A 28 -39.04 24.92 22.40
CA ILE A 28 -38.60 23.59 22.89
C ILE A 28 -38.42 22.62 21.72
N LYS A 29 -39.40 22.52 20.81
CA LYS A 29 -39.31 21.68 19.61
C LYS A 29 -38.06 22.02 18.78
N LYS A 30 -37.83 23.31 18.55
CA LYS A 30 -36.67 23.80 17.80
C LYS A 30 -35.35 23.43 18.49
N THR A 31 -35.28 23.58 19.81
CA THR A 31 -34.08 23.24 20.60
C THR A 31 -33.79 21.74 20.57
N ILE A 32 -34.82 20.90 20.72
CA ILE A 32 -34.68 19.44 20.65
C ILE A 32 -34.24 18.99 19.25
N LEU A 33 -34.82 19.58 18.19
CA LEU A 33 -34.48 19.25 16.80
C LEU A 33 -33.04 19.62 16.45
N ILE A 34 -32.56 20.78 16.92
CA ILE A 34 -31.17 21.22 16.72
C ILE A 34 -30.20 20.26 17.44
N ASN A 35 -30.41 20.00 18.73
CA ASN A 35 -29.57 19.10 19.52
C ASN A 35 -29.54 17.68 18.94
N PHE A 36 -30.68 17.15 18.50
CA PHE A 36 -30.77 15.84 17.87
C PHE A 36 -29.98 15.79 16.55
N ASN A 37 -30.13 16.78 15.68
CA ASN A 37 -29.39 16.83 14.42
C ASN A 37 -27.88 16.98 14.63
N GLU A 38 -27.44 17.76 15.63
CA GLU A 38 -26.04 17.88 16.00
C GLU A 38 -25.47 16.55 16.51
N GLN A 39 -26.19 15.84 17.37
CA GLN A 39 -25.80 14.50 17.85
C GLN A 39 -25.71 13.47 16.72
N VAL A 40 -26.71 13.41 15.85
CA VAL A 40 -26.72 12.48 14.70
C VAL A 40 -25.60 12.80 13.72
N SER A 41 -25.32 14.08 13.46
CA SER A 41 -24.22 14.50 12.58
C SER A 41 -22.87 14.15 13.19
N THR A 42 -22.70 14.35 14.49
CA THR A 42 -21.49 14.01 15.24
C THR A 42 -21.26 12.50 15.27
N SER A 43 -22.32 11.71 15.46
CA SER A 43 -22.24 10.24 15.42
C SER A 43 -21.77 9.76 14.04
N LYS A 44 -22.39 10.23 12.96
CA LYS A 44 -22.00 9.88 11.59
C LYS A 44 -20.56 10.27 11.27
N LEU A 45 -20.12 11.43 11.76
CA LEU A 45 -18.74 11.88 11.60
C LEU A 45 -17.78 10.96 12.35
N LYS A 46 -18.13 10.54 13.57
CA LYS A 46 -17.34 9.60 14.37
C LYS A 46 -17.23 8.23 13.70
N ASP A 47 -18.31 7.73 13.12
CA ASP A 47 -18.32 6.46 12.39
C ASP A 47 -17.42 6.54 11.16
N LYS A 48 -17.54 7.62 10.38
CA LYS A 48 -16.69 7.85 9.21
C LYS A 48 -15.21 8.00 9.60
N LEU A 49 -14.93 8.66 10.71
CA LEU A 49 -13.58 8.80 11.24
C LEU A 49 -13.01 7.45 11.71
N GLY A 50 -13.83 6.60 12.33
CA GLY A 50 -13.44 5.24 12.72
C GLY A 50 -13.05 4.38 11.52
N ILE A 51 -13.84 4.44 10.44
CA ILE A 51 -13.53 3.74 9.18
C ILE A 51 -12.21 4.25 8.60
N LEU A 52 -12.00 5.57 8.56
CA LEU A 52 -10.76 6.16 8.03
C LEU A 52 -9.55 5.77 8.88
N PHE A 53 -9.69 5.79 10.20
CA PHE A 53 -8.63 5.42 11.13
C PHE A 53 -8.22 3.95 10.98
N GLU A 54 -9.18 3.03 10.87
CA GLU A 54 -8.87 1.62 10.62
C GLU A 54 -8.26 1.42 9.23
N TYR A 55 -8.74 2.14 8.20
CA TYR A 55 -8.12 2.10 6.88
C TYR A 55 -6.64 2.53 6.93
N GLU A 56 -6.33 3.65 7.58
CA GLU A 56 -4.97 4.18 7.71
C GLU A 56 -4.06 3.26 8.53
N LYS A 57 -4.55 2.76 9.66
CA LYS A 57 -3.85 1.80 10.52
C LYS A 57 -3.51 0.52 9.78
N ASN A 58 -4.42 0.01 8.94
CA ASN A 58 -4.19 -1.19 8.16
C ASN A 58 -3.17 -0.97 7.04
N TYR A 59 -3.22 0.18 6.37
CA TYR A 59 -2.22 0.54 5.35
C TYR A 59 -0.82 0.65 5.96
N LEU A 60 -0.71 1.27 7.14
CA LEU A 60 0.53 1.32 7.92
C LEU A 60 1.00 -0.07 8.36
N GLY A 61 0.08 -0.97 8.70
CA GLY A 61 0.36 -2.37 9.00
C GLY A 61 1.00 -3.11 7.83
N LEU A 62 0.40 -3.01 6.65
CA LEU A 62 0.96 -3.57 5.41
C LEU A 62 2.35 -2.99 5.11
N ILE A 63 2.52 -1.67 5.18
CA ILE A 63 3.84 -1.05 4.98
C ILE A 63 4.88 -1.61 5.95
N LYS A 64 4.50 -1.83 7.22
CA LYS A 64 5.41 -2.38 8.24
C LYS A 64 5.79 -3.83 7.94
N GLU A 65 4.84 -4.64 7.48
CA GLU A 65 5.03 -6.05 7.15
C GLU A 65 5.99 -6.22 5.96
N TYR A 66 5.74 -5.48 4.87
CA TYR A 66 6.54 -5.57 3.64
C TYR A 66 7.83 -4.74 3.67
N LYS A 67 8.07 -3.95 4.72
CA LYS A 67 9.26 -3.09 4.82
C LYS A 67 10.56 -3.88 4.68
N GLU A 68 10.65 -5.03 5.33
CA GLU A 68 11.86 -5.85 5.31
C GLU A 68 12.04 -6.55 3.96
N GLU A 69 10.94 -6.93 3.30
CA GLU A 69 10.97 -7.51 1.96
C GLU A 69 11.37 -6.48 0.89
N ILE A 70 10.85 -5.24 0.98
CA ILE A 70 11.27 -4.13 0.12
C ILE A 70 12.76 -3.83 0.30
N LYS A 71 13.25 -3.80 1.55
CA LYS A 71 14.68 -3.64 1.81
C LYS A 71 15.49 -4.80 1.24
N PHE A 72 15.01 -6.03 1.41
CA PHE A 72 15.68 -7.23 0.90
C PHE A 72 15.84 -7.17 -0.63
N VAL A 73 14.78 -6.85 -1.36
CA VAL A 73 14.84 -6.62 -2.81
C VAL A 73 15.83 -5.50 -3.15
N GLY A 74 15.80 -4.39 -2.41
CA GLY A 74 16.73 -3.28 -2.60
C GLY A 74 18.19 -3.68 -2.40
N THR A 75 18.49 -4.46 -1.36
CA THR A 75 19.85 -4.98 -1.11
C THR A 75 20.30 -5.93 -2.22
N LEU A 76 19.40 -6.80 -2.69
CA LEU A 76 19.72 -7.79 -3.72
C LEU A 76 20.01 -7.12 -5.08
N GLN A 77 19.24 -6.08 -5.44
CA GLN A 77 19.51 -5.25 -6.62
C GLN A 77 20.83 -4.48 -6.51
N GLU A 78 21.13 -3.95 -5.32
CA GLU A 78 22.39 -3.24 -5.09
C GLU A 78 23.60 -4.18 -5.18
N ASP A 79 23.50 -5.38 -4.61
CA ASP A 79 24.53 -6.41 -4.70
C ASP A 79 24.75 -6.86 -6.14
N LEU A 80 23.67 -7.04 -6.93
CA LEU A 80 23.77 -7.33 -8.36
C LEU A 80 24.52 -6.22 -9.12
N ARG A 81 24.26 -4.94 -8.82
CA ARG A 81 24.99 -3.81 -9.42
C ARG A 81 26.47 -3.83 -9.01
N LYS A 82 26.77 -4.10 -7.74
CA LYS A 82 28.16 -4.17 -7.23
C LYS A 82 28.91 -5.32 -7.87
N GLU A 83 28.29 -6.49 -7.98
CA GLU A 83 28.88 -7.67 -8.60
C GLU A 83 29.19 -7.41 -10.08
N ARG A 84 28.23 -6.83 -10.81
CA ARG A 84 28.43 -6.41 -12.20
C ARG A 84 29.58 -5.42 -12.35
N ALA A 85 29.65 -4.41 -11.50
CA ALA A 85 30.73 -3.42 -11.54
C ALA A 85 32.10 -4.06 -11.28
N LYS A 86 32.20 -4.92 -10.26
CA LYS A 86 33.42 -5.65 -9.90
C LYS A 86 33.88 -6.59 -11.02
N PHE A 87 32.94 -7.27 -11.67
CA PHE A 87 33.28 -8.16 -12.79
C PHE A 87 33.95 -7.40 -13.94
N PHE A 88 33.38 -6.26 -14.35
CA PHE A 88 33.92 -5.48 -15.46
C PHE A 88 35.19 -4.68 -15.11
N SER A 89 35.35 -4.22 -13.86
CA SER A 89 36.53 -3.44 -13.46
C SER A 89 37.74 -4.30 -13.10
N ASP A 90 37.50 -5.40 -12.39
CA ASP A 90 38.56 -6.14 -11.71
C ASP A 90 38.73 -7.51 -12.37
N THR A 91 37.69 -8.35 -12.32
CA THR A 91 37.78 -9.75 -12.75
C THR A 91 38.12 -9.89 -14.23
N LEU A 92 37.48 -9.10 -15.10
CA LEU A 92 37.77 -9.11 -16.53
C LEU A 92 39.21 -8.66 -16.83
N ARG A 93 39.69 -7.67 -16.08
CA ARG A 93 41.06 -7.15 -16.20
C ARG A 93 42.08 -8.20 -15.75
N GLU A 94 41.84 -8.86 -14.63
CA GLU A 94 42.68 -9.94 -14.09
C GLU A 94 42.75 -11.12 -15.06
N VAL A 95 41.61 -11.57 -15.59
CA VAL A 95 41.56 -12.64 -16.60
C VAL A 95 42.34 -12.23 -17.85
N SER A 96 42.16 -11.00 -18.34
CA SER A 96 42.91 -10.51 -19.51
C SER A 96 44.43 -10.50 -19.28
N ILE A 97 44.87 -10.11 -18.09
CA ILE A 97 46.30 -10.11 -17.70
C ILE A 97 46.82 -11.55 -17.62
N ALA A 98 46.11 -12.45 -16.93
CA ALA A 98 46.50 -13.84 -16.78
C ALA A 98 46.62 -14.58 -18.13
N MET A 99 45.74 -14.27 -19.08
CA MET A 99 45.81 -14.82 -20.44
C MET A 99 47.02 -14.31 -21.23
N LYS A 100 47.40 -13.04 -21.04
CA LYS A 100 48.63 -12.48 -21.63
C LYS A 100 49.89 -13.12 -21.03
N GLU A 101 49.92 -13.29 -19.71
CA GLU A 101 51.05 -13.93 -19.01
C GLU A 101 51.21 -15.40 -19.42
N SER A 102 50.09 -16.09 -19.64
CA SER A 102 50.05 -17.48 -20.12
C SER A 102 50.35 -17.62 -21.62
N GLN A 103 50.70 -16.53 -22.31
CA GLN A 103 51.01 -16.50 -23.75
C GLN A 103 49.88 -17.08 -24.63
N VAL A 104 48.62 -16.92 -24.22
CA VAL A 104 47.48 -17.35 -25.01
C VAL A 104 47.43 -16.51 -26.30
N PRO A 105 47.29 -17.13 -27.49
CA PRO A 105 47.16 -16.39 -28.74
C PRO A 105 46.02 -15.36 -28.66
N SER A 106 46.28 -14.14 -29.14
CA SER A 106 45.34 -13.00 -29.02
C SER A 106 43.94 -13.31 -29.56
N GLU A 107 43.85 -14.13 -30.61
CA GLU A 107 42.60 -14.52 -31.26
C GLU A 107 41.77 -15.46 -30.38
N VAL A 108 42.43 -16.43 -29.73
CA VAL A 108 41.80 -17.33 -28.76
C VAL A 108 41.39 -16.59 -27.49
N ALA A 109 42.27 -15.70 -27.00
CA ALA A 109 41.99 -14.90 -25.81
C ALA A 109 40.78 -13.99 -26.00
N SER A 110 40.66 -13.35 -27.17
CA SER A 110 39.50 -12.49 -27.47
C SER A 110 38.20 -13.29 -27.48
N LYS A 111 38.21 -14.49 -28.08
CA LYS A 111 37.03 -15.36 -28.13
C LYS A 111 36.59 -15.86 -26.77
N TRP A 112 37.53 -16.28 -25.92
CA TRP A 112 37.20 -16.75 -24.56
C TRP A 112 36.74 -15.60 -23.66
N ILE A 113 37.30 -14.39 -23.81
CA ILE A 113 36.81 -13.20 -23.11
C ILE A 113 35.38 -12.88 -23.54
N GLU A 114 35.07 -12.94 -24.83
CA GLU A 114 33.71 -12.73 -25.34
C GLU A 114 32.74 -13.78 -24.79
N GLU A 115 33.11 -15.06 -24.82
CA GLU A 115 32.30 -16.15 -24.25
C GLU A 115 32.08 -15.99 -22.74
N LEU A 116 33.12 -15.57 -22.00
CA LEU A 116 33.05 -15.30 -20.56
C LEU A 116 32.10 -14.13 -20.26
N VAL A 117 32.23 -13.02 -20.98
CA VAL A 117 31.36 -11.85 -20.81
C VAL A 117 29.91 -12.22 -21.14
N ASN A 118 29.68 -12.97 -22.22
CA ASN A 118 28.34 -13.41 -22.61
C ASN A 118 27.72 -14.35 -21.59
N SER A 119 28.48 -15.35 -21.11
CA SER A 119 28.01 -16.29 -20.08
C SER A 119 27.69 -15.58 -18.78
N TYR A 120 28.55 -14.67 -18.35
CA TYR A 120 28.38 -13.94 -17.10
C TYR A 120 27.21 -12.95 -17.17
N THR A 121 27.10 -12.21 -18.28
CA THR A 121 25.97 -11.30 -18.53
C THR A 121 24.65 -12.09 -18.52
N LYS A 122 24.60 -13.24 -19.19
CA LYS A 122 23.41 -14.09 -19.20
C LYS A 122 23.03 -14.61 -17.81
N SER A 123 24.01 -14.98 -16.99
CA SER A 123 23.77 -15.38 -15.61
C SER A 123 23.22 -14.22 -14.76
N LEU A 124 23.79 -13.01 -14.91
CA LEU A 124 23.30 -11.82 -14.22
C LEU A 124 21.89 -11.43 -14.67
N ASP A 125 21.58 -11.55 -15.96
CA ASP A 125 20.26 -11.24 -16.51
C ASP A 125 19.20 -12.21 -15.96
N ILE A 126 19.53 -13.50 -15.80
CA ILE A 126 18.66 -14.48 -15.14
C ILE A 126 18.42 -14.10 -13.68
N SER A 127 19.49 -13.77 -12.94
CA SER A 127 19.36 -13.32 -11.56
C SER A 127 18.51 -12.06 -11.44
N ASN A 128 18.67 -11.08 -12.35
CA ASN A 128 17.86 -9.88 -12.40
C ASN A 128 16.38 -10.21 -12.69
N GLY A 129 16.12 -11.09 -13.65
CA GLY A 129 14.76 -11.52 -13.98
C GLY A 129 14.04 -12.18 -12.81
N LEU A 130 14.75 -13.02 -12.03
CA LEU A 130 14.18 -13.65 -10.83
C LEU A 130 13.83 -12.63 -9.75
N ILE A 131 14.67 -11.61 -9.56
CA ILE A 131 14.41 -10.52 -8.60
C ILE A 131 13.19 -9.71 -9.05
N GLU A 132 13.09 -9.39 -10.33
CA GLU A 132 11.97 -8.67 -10.90
C GLU A 132 10.66 -9.44 -10.74
N GLU A 133 10.64 -10.74 -11.09
CA GLU A 133 9.47 -11.62 -10.93
C GLU A 133 9.00 -11.65 -9.48
N HIS A 134 9.90 -11.94 -8.55
CA HIS A 134 9.58 -11.93 -7.12
C HIS A 134 9.04 -10.57 -6.66
N THR A 135 9.62 -9.47 -7.13
CA THR A 135 9.15 -8.12 -6.77
C THR A 135 7.73 -7.86 -7.28
N PHE A 136 7.40 -8.30 -8.49
CA PHE A 136 6.05 -8.19 -9.04
C PHE A 136 5.04 -9.03 -8.28
N ASP A 137 5.41 -10.25 -7.87
CA ASP A 137 4.57 -11.13 -7.06
C ASP A 137 4.29 -10.51 -5.68
N THR A 138 5.32 -10.03 -4.97
CA THR A 138 5.16 -9.34 -3.69
C THR A 138 4.23 -8.12 -3.83
N ILE A 139 4.40 -7.30 -4.89
CA ILE A 139 3.51 -6.14 -5.15
C ILE A 139 2.07 -6.61 -5.43
N GLY A 140 1.93 -7.71 -6.16
CA GLY A 140 0.64 -8.36 -6.43
C GLY A 140 -0.07 -8.76 -5.14
N ASP A 141 0.66 -9.40 -4.22
CA ASP A 141 0.15 -9.84 -2.92
C ASP A 141 -0.21 -8.67 -2.01
N ILE A 142 0.63 -7.63 -1.93
CA ILE A 142 0.31 -6.37 -1.23
C ILE A 142 -1.01 -5.80 -1.74
N ARG A 143 -1.16 -5.70 -3.07
CA ARG A 143 -2.34 -5.12 -3.70
C ARG A 143 -3.58 -5.97 -3.45
N LYS A 144 -3.45 -7.29 -3.51
CA LYS A 144 -4.54 -8.23 -3.25
C LYS A 144 -5.01 -8.12 -1.80
N GLN A 145 -4.09 -8.16 -0.85
CA GLN A 145 -4.40 -8.02 0.59
C GLN A 145 -5.04 -6.66 0.89
N ALA A 146 -4.50 -5.56 0.34
CA ALA A 146 -5.11 -4.24 0.48
C ALA A 146 -6.57 -4.21 -0.05
N LYS A 147 -6.83 -4.85 -1.20
CA LYS A 147 -8.17 -4.88 -1.80
C LYS A 147 -9.15 -5.76 -1.02
N GLU A 148 -8.74 -6.93 -0.57
CA GLU A 148 -9.57 -7.84 0.22
C GLU A 148 -10.00 -7.20 1.55
N LEU A 149 -9.10 -6.45 2.19
CA LEU A 149 -9.39 -5.75 3.44
C LEU A 149 -10.37 -4.58 3.27
N VAL A 150 -10.28 -3.82 2.17
CA VAL A 150 -11.28 -2.77 1.82
C VAL A 150 -12.67 -3.35 1.59
N THR A 151 -12.72 -4.53 0.97
CA THR A 151 -14.00 -5.20 0.68
C THR A 151 -14.64 -5.77 1.95
N ALA A 152 -13.83 -6.22 2.92
CA ALA A 152 -14.30 -6.66 4.23
C ALA A 152 -14.86 -5.51 5.07
N THR A 153 -14.24 -4.33 5.06
CA THR A 153 -14.71 -3.16 5.82
C THR A 153 -16.05 -2.61 5.30
N ASN A 154 -16.31 -2.72 3.99
CA ASN A 154 -17.58 -2.29 3.41
C ASN A 154 -18.76 -3.23 3.72
N LYS A 155 -18.51 -4.51 4.05
CA LYS A 155 -19.56 -5.45 4.44
C LYS A 155 -20.04 -5.28 5.88
N THR A 156 -19.16 -4.81 6.78
CA THR A 156 -19.50 -4.58 8.19
C THR A 156 -20.27 -3.28 8.42
N SER A 157 -20.29 -2.36 7.44
CA SER A 157 -21.05 -1.11 7.48
C SER A 157 -22.43 -1.19 6.80
N GLU A 158 -22.76 -2.32 6.16
CA GLU A 158 -24.06 -2.61 5.56
C GLU A 158 -24.96 -3.54 6.41
N GLN A 159 -24.52 -3.96 7.61
CA GLN A 159 -25.30 -4.72 8.58
C GLN A 159 -25.69 -3.90 9.81
#